data_AF-A0A327TNN2-F1
#
_entry.id   AF-A0A327TNN2-F1
#
_cell.length_a   1.000
_cell.length_b   1.000
_cell.length_c   1.000
_cell.angle_alpha   90.00
_cell.angle_beta   90.00
_cell.angle_gamma   90.00
#
_symmetry.space_group_name_H-M   'P 1'
#
loop_
_entity.id
_entity.type
_entity.pdbx_description
1 polymer ?
#
loop_
_entity_poly.entity_id
_entity_poly.type
_entity_poly.pdbx_seq_one_letter_code
_entity_poly.pdbx_strand_id
1 'polypeptide(L)'
;MRTAQELYTTGIRDHFAPALRALGFQGWRHSFSLPDHERWAVLGVHAVAGDGRVRYTVNLSVTDKAAWDRRSIRPDANSPTGLERWHSHIGELLPVGGEVWWEVAPGPRWLIAVEDSVAAVRGYALPELRRRLDADDRERYLGQAELDGVNGALAAARLARIQRAELTGWALELHGAWSRHDPAAQAVLAGAARGFLSVRDARFHTVRALDTLGRTLWEFRRPEDGNHPGAG
;
A
#
# COMPACT_ATOMS: atom_id res chain seq x y z
N MET A 1 -18.97 30.82 -12.04
CA MET A 1 -18.05 30.00 -11.22
C MET A 1 -18.29 28.53 -11.55
N ARG A 2 -17.25 27.70 -11.62
CA ARG A 2 -17.45 26.25 -11.78
C ARG A 2 -17.95 25.63 -10.47
N THR A 3 -18.87 24.68 -10.56
CA THR A 3 -19.36 23.90 -9.41
C THR A 3 -18.30 22.89 -8.95
N ALA A 4 -18.39 22.40 -7.71
CA ALA A 4 -17.50 21.34 -7.24
C ALA A 4 -17.55 20.08 -8.12
N GLN A 5 -18.73 19.74 -8.66
CA GLN A 5 -18.91 18.60 -9.56
C GLN A 5 -18.17 18.78 -10.89
N GLU A 6 -18.23 19.99 -11.47
CA GLU A 6 -17.49 20.33 -12.70
C GLU A 6 -15.99 20.30 -12.46
N LEU A 7 -15.53 20.85 -11.32
CA LEU A 7 -14.13 20.82 -10.92
C LEU A 7 -13.63 19.40 -10.71
N TYR A 8 -14.36 18.57 -9.95
CA TYR A 8 -14.03 17.16 -9.74
C TYR A 8 -13.96 16.40 -11.07
N THR A 9 -14.97 16.56 -11.93
CA THR A 9 -15.00 15.88 -13.24
C THR A 9 -13.82 16.31 -14.11
N THR A 10 -13.49 17.61 -14.11
CA THR A 10 -12.30 18.15 -14.81
C THR A 10 -11.02 17.56 -14.23
N GLY A 11 -10.88 17.56 -12.91
CA GLY A 11 -9.72 17.00 -12.20
C GLY A 11 -9.46 15.54 -12.53
N ILE A 12 -10.51 14.71 -12.47
CA ILE A 12 -10.39 13.29 -12.79
C ILE A 12 -10.03 13.08 -14.26
N ARG A 13 -10.68 13.80 -15.19
CA ARG A 13 -10.49 13.62 -16.63
C ARG A 13 -9.14 14.14 -17.12
N ASP A 14 -8.74 15.32 -16.68
CA ASP A 14 -7.64 16.09 -17.27
C ASP A 14 -6.33 15.93 -16.48
N HIS A 15 -6.39 15.48 -15.21
CA HIS A 15 -5.20 15.34 -14.36
C HIS A 15 -5.03 13.91 -13.82
N PHE A 16 -6.03 13.37 -13.12
CA PHE A 16 -5.91 12.06 -12.47
C PHE A 16 -5.75 10.93 -13.48
N ALA A 17 -6.67 10.81 -14.45
CA ALA A 17 -6.65 9.73 -15.42
C ALA A 17 -5.39 9.74 -16.31
N PRO A 18 -4.92 10.87 -16.86
CA PRO A 18 -3.66 10.92 -17.59
C PRO A 18 -2.45 10.53 -16.72
N ALA A 19 -2.39 10.98 -15.47
CA ALA A 19 -1.31 10.61 -14.56
C ALA A 19 -1.29 9.10 -14.26
N LEU A 20 -2.45 8.49 -14.03
CA LEU A 20 -2.55 7.04 -13.84
C LEU A 20 -2.15 6.26 -15.09
N ARG A 21 -2.52 6.73 -16.29
CA ARG A 21 -2.08 6.11 -17.55
C ARG A 21 -0.56 6.17 -17.71
N ALA A 22 0.07 7.29 -17.34
CA ALA A 22 1.53 7.40 -17.34
C ALA A 22 2.21 6.43 -16.35
N LEU A 23 1.49 5.96 -15.32
CA LEU A 23 1.95 4.94 -14.39
C LEU A 23 1.70 3.49 -14.86
N GLY A 24 1.07 3.30 -16.03
CA GLY A 24 0.78 2.00 -16.63
C GLY A 24 -0.65 1.49 -16.39
N PHE A 25 -1.53 2.28 -15.77
CA PHE A 25 -2.94 1.89 -15.64
C PHE A 25 -3.70 2.05 -16.96
N GLN A 26 -4.71 1.21 -17.18
CA GLN A 26 -5.67 1.27 -18.26
C GLN A 26 -7.09 1.48 -17.71
N GLY A 27 -7.90 2.28 -18.40
CA GLY A 27 -9.28 2.54 -17.98
C GLY A 27 -9.62 4.02 -18.04
N TRP A 28 -10.80 4.36 -17.51
CA TRP A 28 -11.39 5.68 -17.66
C TRP A 28 -12.38 5.99 -16.54
N ARG A 29 -12.61 7.30 -16.30
CA ARG A 29 -13.48 7.85 -15.24
C ARG A 29 -13.08 7.38 -13.84
N HIS A 30 -13.71 6.32 -13.37
CA HIS A 30 -13.70 5.90 -11.98
C HIS A 30 -13.15 4.48 -11.81
N SER A 31 -12.69 3.83 -12.89
CA SER A 31 -12.12 2.49 -12.82
C SER A 31 -10.88 2.40 -13.70
N PHE A 32 -9.79 1.99 -13.09
CA PHE A 32 -8.47 1.84 -13.69
C PHE A 32 -7.93 0.45 -13.33
N SER A 33 -7.10 -0.15 -14.17
CA SER A 33 -6.49 -1.45 -13.87
C SER A 33 -5.06 -1.50 -14.37
N LEU A 34 -4.22 -2.28 -13.71
CA LEU A 34 -2.95 -2.71 -14.28
C LEU A 34 -3.21 -3.90 -15.22
N PRO A 35 -2.55 -3.95 -16.38
CA PRO A 35 -2.64 -5.12 -17.26
C PRO A 35 -1.92 -6.30 -16.61
N ASP A 36 -2.58 -7.45 -16.59
CA ASP A 36 -2.05 -8.72 -16.12
C ASP A 36 -2.79 -9.86 -16.83
N HIS A 37 -2.14 -11.00 -17.08
CA HIS A 37 -2.73 -12.11 -17.84
C HIS A 37 -3.70 -12.96 -17.00
N GLU A 38 -3.44 -13.11 -15.71
CA GLU A 38 -4.18 -13.99 -14.79
C GLU A 38 -5.15 -13.25 -13.87
N ARG A 39 -4.93 -11.95 -13.66
CA ARG A 39 -5.52 -11.21 -12.55
C ARG A 39 -6.15 -9.91 -13.02
N TRP A 40 -7.17 -9.48 -12.29
CA TRP A 40 -7.72 -8.14 -12.36
C TRP A 40 -7.16 -7.33 -11.18
N ALA A 41 -6.12 -6.53 -11.41
CA ALA A 41 -5.66 -5.53 -10.44
C ALA A 41 -6.35 -4.20 -10.71
N VAL A 42 -7.37 -3.85 -9.93
CA VAL A 42 -8.29 -2.74 -10.18
C VAL A 42 -8.16 -1.67 -9.11
N LEU A 43 -8.28 -0.42 -9.56
CA LEU A 43 -8.37 0.79 -8.76
C LEU A 43 -9.70 1.47 -9.10
N GLY A 44 -10.55 1.63 -8.10
CA GLY A 44 -11.85 2.31 -8.18
C GLY A 44 -11.80 3.66 -7.49
N VAL A 45 -12.40 4.68 -8.10
CA VAL A 45 -12.63 6.00 -7.46
C VAL A 45 -14.07 6.04 -6.99
N HIS A 46 -14.28 6.19 -5.68
CA HIS A 46 -15.60 6.33 -5.07
C HIS A 46 -15.80 7.78 -4.66
N ALA A 47 -16.90 8.41 -5.09
CA ALA A 47 -17.16 9.83 -4.85
C ALA A 47 -18.58 10.05 -4.32
N VAL A 48 -18.71 11.00 -3.41
CA VAL A 48 -19.96 11.46 -2.81
C VAL A 48 -20.03 12.98 -2.95
N ALA A 49 -21.10 13.48 -3.56
CA ALA A 49 -21.37 14.90 -3.68
C ALA A 49 -22.33 15.36 -2.57
N GLY A 50 -22.06 16.50 -1.95
CA GLY A 50 -22.89 17.08 -0.88
C GLY A 50 -22.37 18.45 -0.45
N ASP A 51 -23.23 19.31 0.09
CA ASP A 51 -22.87 20.63 0.65
C ASP A 51 -22.00 21.52 -0.27
N GLY A 52 -22.20 21.47 -1.59
CA GLY A 52 -21.40 22.25 -2.53
C GLY A 52 -19.94 21.79 -2.70
N ARG A 53 -19.61 20.57 -2.25
CA ARG A 53 -18.30 19.90 -2.37
C ARG A 53 -18.47 18.48 -2.92
N VAL A 54 -17.37 17.90 -3.39
CA VAL A 54 -17.27 16.48 -3.75
C VAL A 54 -16.16 15.86 -2.91
N ARG A 55 -16.50 14.85 -2.11
CA ARG A 55 -15.52 14.04 -1.40
C ARG A 55 -15.31 12.74 -2.16
N TYR A 56 -14.07 12.28 -2.28
CA TYR A 56 -13.78 11.01 -2.93
C TYR A 56 -12.64 10.25 -2.26
N THR A 57 -12.61 8.94 -2.47
CA THR A 57 -11.55 8.03 -2.03
C THR A 57 -11.21 7.03 -3.15
N VAL A 58 -10.18 6.22 -2.91
CA VAL A 58 -9.72 5.19 -3.85
C VAL A 58 -9.78 3.83 -3.17
N ASN A 59 -10.37 2.87 -3.86
CA ASN A 59 -10.45 1.47 -3.45
C ASN A 59 -9.62 0.61 -4.41
N LEU A 60 -9.04 -0.46 -3.89
CA LEU A 60 -8.13 -1.34 -4.61
C LEU A 60 -8.63 -2.77 -4.48
N SER A 61 -8.54 -3.53 -5.57
CA SER A 61 -8.82 -4.96 -5.53
C SER A 61 -7.90 -5.76 -6.45
N VAL A 62 -7.68 -7.02 -6.07
CA VAL A 62 -7.06 -8.04 -6.92
C VAL A 62 -7.95 -9.28 -6.93
N THR A 63 -8.41 -9.66 -8.12
CA THR A 63 -9.31 -10.79 -8.34
C THR A 63 -8.72 -11.72 -9.40
N ASP A 64 -8.78 -13.03 -9.19
CA ASP A 64 -8.40 -13.98 -10.23
C ASP A 64 -9.38 -13.93 -11.39
N LYS A 65 -8.85 -13.87 -12.62
CA LYS A 65 -9.68 -13.98 -13.82
C LYS A 65 -10.37 -15.34 -13.90
N ALA A 66 -9.74 -16.40 -13.39
CA ALA A 66 -10.32 -17.73 -13.32
C ALA A 66 -11.52 -17.81 -12.36
N ALA A 67 -11.46 -17.11 -11.22
CA ALA A 67 -12.58 -17.03 -10.27
C ALA A 67 -13.69 -16.07 -10.74
N TRP A 68 -13.37 -15.16 -11.66
CA TRP A 68 -14.28 -14.16 -12.17
C TRP A 68 -15.06 -14.67 -13.39
N ASP A 69 -16.20 -15.32 -13.14
CA ASP A 69 -17.04 -15.95 -14.17
C ASP A 69 -17.71 -14.95 -15.15
N ARG A 70 -17.63 -13.63 -14.89
CA ARG A 70 -18.11 -12.58 -15.80
C ARG A 70 -17.05 -12.22 -16.83
N ARG A 71 -16.69 -13.20 -17.67
CA ARG A 71 -15.49 -13.30 -18.54
C ARG A 71 -15.10 -12.06 -19.39
N SER A 72 -15.97 -11.05 -19.52
CA SER A 72 -15.70 -9.82 -20.28
C SER A 72 -15.83 -8.52 -19.48
N ILE A 73 -16.38 -8.55 -18.27
CA ILE A 73 -16.63 -7.35 -17.46
C ILE A 73 -15.54 -7.26 -16.39
N ARG A 74 -14.80 -6.16 -16.34
CA ARG A 74 -13.82 -5.92 -15.28
C ARG A 74 -14.54 -5.82 -13.91
N PRO A 75 -14.00 -6.42 -12.82
CA PRO A 75 -14.50 -6.18 -11.47
C PRO A 75 -14.50 -4.70 -11.10
N ASP A 76 -15.39 -4.30 -10.20
CA ASP A 76 -15.43 -2.95 -9.64
C ASP A 76 -14.89 -2.95 -8.22
N ALA A 77 -13.74 -2.28 -7.99
CA ALA A 77 -13.14 -2.20 -6.67
C ALA A 77 -14.01 -1.44 -5.64
N ASN A 78 -15.02 -0.68 -6.10
CA ASN A 78 -15.99 -0.02 -5.22
C ASN A 78 -17.15 -0.95 -4.80
N SER A 79 -17.27 -2.12 -5.42
CA SER A 79 -18.38 -3.06 -5.22
C SER A 79 -17.83 -4.47 -4.99
N PRO A 80 -17.18 -4.74 -3.83
CA PRO A 80 -16.53 -6.02 -3.56
C PRO A 80 -17.54 -7.17 -3.55
N THR A 81 -17.18 -8.29 -4.18
CA THR A 81 -18.06 -9.46 -4.32
C THR A 81 -17.69 -10.62 -3.41
N GLY A 82 -16.56 -10.55 -2.72
CA GLY A 82 -15.96 -11.63 -1.93
C GLY A 82 -15.14 -12.62 -2.77
N LEU A 83 -15.05 -12.42 -4.09
CA LEU A 83 -14.21 -13.22 -4.98
C LEU A 83 -12.79 -12.66 -5.09
N GLU A 84 -12.56 -11.47 -4.53
CA GLU A 84 -11.26 -10.84 -4.48
C GLU A 84 -10.32 -11.67 -3.61
N ARG A 85 -9.12 -11.94 -4.13
CA ARG A 85 -8.01 -12.38 -3.27
C ARG A 85 -7.58 -11.28 -2.31
N TRP A 86 -7.85 -10.03 -2.69
CA TRP A 86 -7.63 -8.90 -1.84
C TRP A 86 -8.47 -7.69 -2.22
N HIS A 87 -8.90 -6.98 -1.20
CA HIS A 87 -9.52 -5.68 -1.28
C HIS A 87 -8.96 -4.76 -0.19
N SER A 88 -8.84 -3.47 -0.48
CA SER A 88 -8.42 -2.47 0.50
C SER A 88 -8.82 -1.05 0.09
N HIS A 89 -9.12 -0.22 1.09
CA HIS A 89 -9.15 1.23 0.92
C HIS A 89 -7.72 1.77 0.86
N ILE A 90 -7.46 2.75 0.00
CA ILE A 90 -6.10 3.32 -0.14
C ILE A 90 -5.54 3.87 1.17
N GLY A 91 -6.41 4.35 2.07
CA GLY A 91 -5.99 4.89 3.37
C GLY A 91 -5.32 3.86 4.28
N GLU A 92 -5.65 2.56 4.14
CA GLU A 92 -4.97 1.47 4.86
C GLU A 92 -3.52 1.29 4.38
N LEU A 93 -3.19 1.76 3.18
CA LEU A 93 -1.83 1.75 2.64
C LEU A 93 -1.05 3.02 2.97
N LEU A 94 -1.72 4.07 3.43
CA LEU A 94 -1.07 5.33 3.77
C LEU A 94 -0.43 5.25 5.16
N PRO A 95 0.64 6.04 5.44
CA PRO A 95 1.34 5.99 6.73
C PRO A 95 0.44 6.34 7.92
N VAL A 96 -0.57 7.19 7.68
CA VAL A 96 -1.56 7.62 8.67
C VAL A 96 -2.50 6.47 9.08
N GLY A 97 -2.69 5.47 8.21
CA GLY A 97 -3.69 4.41 8.37
C GLY A 97 -5.13 4.92 8.33
N GLY A 98 -6.08 3.98 8.23
CA GLY A 98 -7.51 4.27 8.31
C GLY A 98 -8.10 4.88 7.04
N GLU A 99 -9.20 5.62 7.17
CA GLU A 99 -9.97 6.13 6.04
C GLU A 99 -9.44 7.49 5.55
N VAL A 100 -9.16 7.60 4.25
CA VAL A 100 -8.71 8.85 3.64
C VAL A 100 -9.69 9.30 2.57
N TRP A 101 -10.12 10.55 2.68
CA TRP A 101 -10.98 11.23 1.73
C TRP A 101 -10.34 12.52 1.26
N TRP A 102 -10.28 12.68 -0.06
CA TRP A 102 -9.94 13.95 -0.69
C TRP A 102 -11.22 14.77 -0.90
N GLU A 103 -11.09 16.09 -0.88
CA GLU A 103 -12.21 17.02 -1.04
C GLU A 103 -11.94 18.02 -2.17
N VAL A 104 -12.90 18.14 -3.08
CA VAL A 104 -12.93 19.17 -4.11
C VAL A 104 -14.05 20.16 -3.78
N ALA A 105 -13.67 21.41 -3.54
CA ALA A 105 -14.57 22.52 -3.33
C ALA A 105 -14.24 23.69 -4.30
N PRO A 106 -15.19 24.59 -4.61
CA PRO A 106 -14.92 25.75 -5.44
C PRO A 106 -13.87 26.66 -4.79
N GLY A 107 -12.84 27.02 -5.54
CA GLY A 107 -11.79 27.91 -5.06
C GLY A 107 -10.48 27.69 -5.81
N PRO A 108 -9.44 28.51 -5.54
CA PRO A 108 -8.18 28.46 -6.27
C PRO A 108 -7.36 27.19 -6.03
N ARG A 109 -7.67 26.41 -4.98
CA ARG A 109 -6.91 25.23 -4.54
C ARG A 109 -7.58 23.89 -4.85
N TRP A 110 -8.64 23.89 -5.65
CA TRP A 110 -9.44 22.69 -5.92
C TRP A 110 -8.62 21.50 -6.49
N LEU A 111 -7.48 21.79 -7.16
CA LEU A 111 -6.64 20.77 -7.79
C LEU A 111 -5.72 20.03 -6.81
N ILE A 112 -5.44 20.58 -5.62
CA ILE A 112 -4.50 19.99 -4.64
C ILE A 112 -4.95 18.58 -4.25
N ALA A 113 -6.25 18.40 -4.03
CA ALA A 113 -6.83 17.09 -3.73
C ALA A 113 -6.52 16.04 -4.81
N VAL A 114 -6.60 16.44 -6.08
CA VAL A 114 -6.33 15.57 -7.22
C VAL A 114 -4.86 15.21 -7.30
N GLU A 115 -3.96 16.19 -7.19
CA GLU A 115 -2.52 15.98 -7.23
C GLU A 115 -2.03 15.10 -6.07
N ASP A 116 -2.54 15.34 -4.87
CA ASP A 116 -2.24 14.52 -3.69
C ASP A 116 -2.72 13.07 -3.86
N SER A 117 -3.94 12.88 -4.37
CA SER A 117 -4.45 11.53 -4.64
C SER A 117 -3.62 10.78 -5.70
N VAL A 118 -3.07 11.47 -6.71
CA VAL A 118 -2.13 10.88 -7.66
C VAL A 118 -0.82 10.48 -6.98
N ALA A 119 -0.30 11.33 -6.10
CA ALA A 119 0.91 11.02 -5.33
C ALA A 119 0.71 9.80 -4.42
N ALA A 120 -0.46 9.70 -3.77
CA ALA A 120 -0.85 8.54 -2.98
C ALA A 120 -0.91 7.26 -3.82
N VAL A 121 -1.52 7.31 -5.01
CA VAL A 121 -1.57 6.16 -5.92
C VAL A 121 -0.16 5.74 -6.35
N ARG A 122 0.69 6.70 -6.72
CA ARG A 122 2.07 6.42 -7.15
C ARG A 122 2.92 5.82 -6.03
N GLY A 123 2.84 6.37 -4.82
CA GLY A 123 3.70 6.02 -3.70
C GLY A 123 3.27 4.76 -2.96
N TYR A 124 1.99 4.42 -3.00
CA TYR A 124 1.41 3.38 -2.14
C TYR A 124 0.55 2.37 -2.90
N ALA A 125 -0.43 2.82 -3.68
CA ALA A 125 -1.35 1.89 -4.35
C ALA A 125 -0.68 1.08 -5.47
N LEU A 126 0.09 1.73 -6.34
CA LEU A 126 0.74 1.08 -7.48
C LEU A 126 1.78 0.04 -7.06
N PRO A 127 2.72 0.33 -6.13
CA PRO A 127 3.66 -0.68 -5.63
C PRO A 127 2.92 -1.87 -5.04
N GLU A 128 1.86 -1.64 -4.25
CA GLU A 128 1.12 -2.73 -3.63
C GLU A 128 0.37 -3.57 -4.67
N LEU A 129 -0.30 -2.96 -5.65
CA LEU A 129 -0.97 -3.71 -6.72
C LEU A 129 0.01 -4.56 -7.52
N ARG A 130 1.15 -4.01 -7.96
CA ARG A 130 2.18 -4.77 -8.69
C ARG A 130 2.67 -5.96 -7.88
N ARG A 131 2.96 -5.75 -6.61
CA ARG A 131 3.40 -6.82 -5.73
C ARG A 131 2.36 -7.93 -5.58
N ARG A 132 1.07 -7.60 -5.54
CA ARG A 132 0.00 -8.62 -5.51
C ARG A 132 -0.13 -9.39 -6.82
N LEU A 133 0.27 -8.78 -7.94
CA LEU A 133 0.39 -9.50 -9.20
C LEU A 133 1.58 -10.47 -9.13
N ASP A 134 2.69 -10.06 -8.54
CA ASP A 134 3.91 -10.88 -8.38
C ASP A 134 3.85 -11.92 -7.25
N ALA A 135 2.82 -11.88 -6.38
CA ALA A 135 2.82 -12.55 -5.06
C ALA A 135 2.80 -14.09 -5.08
N ASP A 136 2.94 -14.75 -6.23
CA ASP A 136 3.10 -16.21 -6.26
C ASP A 136 4.39 -16.70 -5.57
N ASP A 137 5.34 -15.79 -5.29
CA ASP A 137 6.62 -16.10 -4.61
C ASP A 137 6.69 -15.70 -3.12
N ARG A 138 5.63 -15.12 -2.50
CA ARG A 138 5.73 -14.51 -1.16
C ARG A 138 4.68 -15.01 -0.15
N GLU A 139 5.14 -15.70 0.89
CA GLU A 139 4.31 -16.13 2.03
C GLU A 139 4.15 -14.99 3.04
N ARG A 140 2.91 -14.71 3.47
CA ARG A 140 2.66 -13.77 4.58
C ARG A 140 3.08 -14.43 5.89
N TYR A 141 3.96 -13.77 6.63
CA TYR A 141 4.44 -14.29 7.92
C TYR A 141 3.44 -14.06 9.06
N LEU A 142 2.84 -12.87 9.11
CA LEU A 142 1.90 -12.46 10.16
C LEU A 142 0.57 -12.02 9.56
N GLY A 143 -0.52 -12.39 10.24
CA GLY A 143 -1.84 -11.84 10.02
C GLY A 143 -1.98 -10.42 10.56
N GLN A 144 -3.08 -9.74 10.18
CA GLN A 144 -3.33 -8.35 10.59
C GLN A 144 -3.40 -8.20 12.13
N ALA A 145 -4.06 -9.13 12.82
CA ALA A 145 -4.20 -9.10 14.27
C ALA A 145 -2.86 -9.23 15.02
N GLU A 146 -1.91 -9.97 14.46
CA GLU A 146 -0.57 -10.13 15.04
C GLU A 146 0.29 -8.89 14.79
N LEU A 147 0.10 -8.22 13.64
CA LEU A 147 0.73 -6.93 13.35
C LEU A 147 0.23 -5.82 14.28
N ASP A 148 -1.02 -5.86 14.74
CA ASP A 148 -1.59 -4.80 15.58
C ASP A 148 -0.84 -4.65 16.92
N GLY A 149 -0.34 -5.76 17.50
CA GLY A 149 0.48 -5.71 18.71
C GLY A 149 1.82 -4.98 18.50
N VAL A 150 2.51 -5.29 17.41
CA VAL A 150 3.79 -4.63 17.06
C VAL A 150 3.56 -3.19 16.61
N ASN A 151 2.47 -2.94 15.89
CA ASN A 151 2.06 -1.61 15.47
C ASN A 151 1.64 -0.72 16.65
N GLY A 152 1.09 -1.29 17.73
CA GLY A 152 0.84 -0.56 18.97
C GLY A 152 2.13 0.03 19.58
N ALA A 153 3.22 -0.74 19.57
CA ALA A 153 4.53 -0.27 20.04
C ALA A 153 5.11 0.83 19.13
N LEU A 154 4.97 0.69 17.81
CA LEU A 154 5.39 1.71 16.84
C LEU A 154 4.57 3.01 16.99
N ALA A 155 3.26 2.89 17.18
CA ALA A 155 2.37 4.03 17.38
C ALA A 155 2.70 4.80 18.67
N ALA A 156 3.02 4.10 19.76
CA ALA A 156 3.48 4.72 21.01
C ALA A 156 4.76 5.56 20.81
N ALA A 157 5.63 5.13 19.88
CA ALA A 157 6.82 5.86 19.48
C ALA A 157 6.57 6.92 18.37
N ARG A 158 5.32 7.13 17.96
CA ARG A 158 4.92 7.99 16.83
C ARG A 158 5.58 7.63 15.50
N LEU A 159 5.84 6.35 15.30
CA LEU A 159 6.43 5.83 14.07
C LEU A 159 5.35 5.29 13.14
N ALA A 160 5.67 5.29 11.84
CA ALA A 160 4.83 4.63 10.85
C ALA A 160 4.67 3.14 11.21
N ARG A 161 3.44 2.63 11.12
CA ARG A 161 3.12 1.22 11.34
C ARG A 161 3.85 0.32 10.33
N ILE A 162 4.09 -0.92 10.72
CA ILE A 162 4.31 -2.02 9.78
C ILE A 162 3.03 -2.17 8.97
N GLN A 163 3.17 -1.93 7.67
CA GLN A 163 2.11 -2.11 6.70
C GLN A 163 2.01 -3.57 6.29
N ARG A 164 3.14 -4.30 6.33
CA ARG A 164 3.25 -5.67 5.83
C ARG A 164 4.45 -6.42 6.40
N ALA A 165 4.30 -7.73 6.61
CA ALA A 165 5.35 -8.64 7.03
C ALA A 165 5.32 -9.94 6.17
N GLU A 166 6.42 -10.24 5.49
CA GLU A 166 6.52 -11.36 4.53
C GLU A 166 7.78 -12.18 4.72
N LEU A 167 7.70 -13.46 4.35
CA LEU A 167 8.87 -14.30 4.18
C LEU A 167 9.33 -14.23 2.72
N THR A 168 10.61 -13.95 2.51
CA THR A 168 11.26 -14.02 1.21
C THR A 168 12.61 -14.71 1.37
N GLY A 169 12.71 -15.92 0.84
CA GLY A 169 13.84 -16.82 1.12
C GLY A 169 13.93 -17.10 2.62
N TRP A 170 15.03 -16.67 3.24
CA TRP A 170 15.31 -16.85 4.68
C TRP A 170 15.24 -15.55 5.49
N ALA A 171 14.54 -14.54 4.97
CA ALA A 171 14.37 -13.24 5.59
C ALA A 171 12.89 -12.91 5.85
N LEU A 172 12.61 -12.38 7.04
CA LEU A 172 11.37 -11.70 7.36
C LEU A 172 11.47 -10.24 6.93
N GLU A 173 10.71 -9.85 5.91
CA GLU A 173 10.65 -8.50 5.36
C GLU A 173 9.49 -7.72 6.01
N LEU A 174 9.83 -6.69 6.78
CA LEU A 174 8.89 -5.72 7.34
C LEU A 174 8.87 -4.49 6.44
N HIS A 175 7.68 -4.06 6.00
CA HIS A 175 7.51 -2.88 5.16
C HIS A 175 6.74 -1.78 5.89
N GLY A 176 7.19 -0.54 5.71
CA GLY A 176 6.53 0.62 6.26
C GLY A 176 7.10 1.92 5.68
N ALA A 177 6.41 3.02 5.94
CA ALA A 177 6.80 4.34 5.45
C ALA A 177 7.93 4.97 6.30
N TRP A 178 9.06 4.28 6.37
CA TRP A 178 10.24 4.71 7.11
C TRP A 178 11.30 5.32 6.20
N SER A 179 12.23 6.07 6.79
CA SER A 179 13.38 6.65 6.09
C SER A 179 14.67 6.15 6.71
N ARG A 180 15.68 5.84 5.89
CA ARG A 180 17.02 5.42 6.34
C ARG A 180 17.71 6.40 7.31
N HIS A 181 17.25 7.65 7.35
CA HIS A 181 17.79 8.73 8.17
C HIS A 181 17.00 8.97 9.47
N ASP A 182 16.03 8.11 9.79
CA ASP A 182 15.25 8.21 11.03
C ASP A 182 15.84 7.28 12.11
N PRO A 183 16.63 7.82 13.07
CA PRO A 183 17.26 7.02 14.11
C PRO A 183 16.24 6.45 15.11
N ALA A 184 15.08 7.09 15.29
CA ALA A 184 14.02 6.58 16.16
C ALA A 184 13.36 5.35 15.52
N ALA A 185 13.06 5.43 14.22
CA ALA A 185 12.57 4.29 13.46
C ALA A 185 13.55 3.11 13.50
N GLN A 186 14.84 3.37 13.27
CA GLN A 186 15.87 2.33 13.32
C GLN A 186 15.93 1.65 14.69
N ALA A 187 15.93 2.41 15.78
CA ALA A 187 16.04 1.87 17.14
C ALA A 187 14.83 1.00 17.52
N VAL A 188 13.61 1.46 17.20
CA VAL A 188 12.38 0.70 17.50
C VAL A 188 12.27 -0.55 16.63
N LEU A 189 12.57 -0.44 15.33
CA LEU A 189 12.56 -1.59 14.42
C LEU A 189 13.64 -2.62 14.77
N ALA A 190 14.82 -2.18 15.25
CA ALA A 190 15.82 -3.09 15.79
C ALA A 190 15.30 -3.85 17.03
N GLY A 191 14.53 -3.18 17.88
CA GLY A 191 13.84 -3.81 19.01
C GLY A 191 12.84 -4.88 18.55
N ALA A 192 11.95 -4.53 17.62
CA ALA A 192 10.98 -5.46 17.05
C ALA A 192 11.65 -6.65 16.34
N ALA A 193 12.70 -6.40 15.56
CA ALA A 193 13.48 -7.42 14.87
C ALA A 193 14.14 -8.41 15.85
N ARG A 194 14.70 -7.93 16.97
CA ARG A 194 15.19 -8.80 18.05
C ARG A 194 14.09 -9.68 18.62
N GLY A 195 12.89 -9.13 18.81
CA GLY A 195 11.70 -9.88 19.21
C GLY A 195 11.43 -11.05 18.26
N PHE A 196 11.32 -10.79 16.96
CA PHE A 196 11.09 -11.83 15.95
C PHE A 196 12.21 -12.88 15.91
N LEU A 197 13.46 -12.45 15.92
CA LEU A 197 14.62 -13.36 15.86
C LEU A 197 14.76 -14.22 17.12
N SER A 198 14.25 -13.77 18.27
CA SER A 198 14.31 -14.50 19.55
C SER A 198 13.38 -15.72 19.59
N VAL A 199 12.30 -15.71 18.81
CA VAL A 199 11.31 -16.81 18.73
C VAL A 199 11.89 -18.07 18.05
N ARG A 200 13.06 -17.94 17.41
CA ARG A 200 13.77 -19.04 16.71
C ARG A 200 12.91 -19.78 15.67
N ASP A 201 12.03 -19.05 14.98
CA ASP A 201 11.34 -19.60 13.81
C ASP A 201 12.39 -20.03 12.77
N ALA A 202 12.25 -21.26 12.26
CA ALA A 202 13.19 -21.84 11.29
C ALA A 202 13.04 -21.23 9.89
N ARG A 203 11.93 -20.55 9.61
CA ARG A 203 11.62 -19.96 8.29
C ARG A 203 12.49 -18.74 7.96
N PHE A 204 13.07 -18.09 8.96
CA PHE A 204 13.97 -16.94 8.73
C PHE A 204 15.03 -16.80 9.84
N HIS A 205 16.19 -16.31 9.45
CA HIS A 205 17.28 -15.94 10.38
C HIS A 205 17.67 -14.45 10.26
N THR A 206 17.03 -13.73 9.34
CA THR A 206 17.23 -12.31 9.09
C THR A 206 15.90 -11.58 9.14
N VAL A 207 15.88 -10.37 9.70
CA VAL A 207 14.75 -9.44 9.58
C VAL A 207 15.22 -8.22 8.80
N ARG A 208 14.50 -7.86 7.74
CA ARG A 208 14.75 -6.66 6.94
C ARG A 208 13.65 -5.66 7.17
N ALA A 209 14.02 -4.40 7.37
CA ALA A 209 13.09 -3.29 7.30
C ALA A 209 13.24 -2.59 5.95
N LEU A 210 12.16 -2.50 5.20
CA LEU A 210 12.11 -1.94 3.86
C LEU A 210 11.13 -0.76 3.81
N ASP A 211 11.37 0.16 2.90
CA ASP A 211 10.40 1.21 2.61
C ASP A 211 9.21 0.69 1.77
N THR A 212 8.26 1.59 1.49
CA THR A 212 7.07 1.29 0.68
C THR A 212 7.38 0.93 -0.77
N LEU A 213 8.60 1.22 -1.25
CA LEU A 213 9.08 0.86 -2.59
C LEU A 213 9.85 -0.46 -2.60
N GLY A 214 9.98 -1.14 -1.45
CA GLY A 214 10.72 -2.39 -1.33
C GLY A 214 12.23 -2.21 -1.31
N ARG A 215 12.74 -1.00 -1.01
CA ARG A 215 14.17 -0.78 -0.82
C ARG A 215 14.53 -1.11 0.62
N THR A 216 15.55 -1.94 0.82
CA THR A 216 16.06 -2.26 2.16
C THR A 216 16.65 -1.01 2.82
N LEU A 217 16.10 -0.66 3.98
CA LEU A 217 16.59 0.43 4.83
C LEU A 217 17.59 -0.10 5.86
N TRP A 218 17.22 -1.19 6.54
CA TRP A 218 18.02 -1.83 7.56
C TRP A 218 17.88 -3.35 7.51
N GLU A 219 18.94 -4.05 7.89
CA GLU A 219 18.97 -5.50 8.01
C GLU A 219 19.45 -5.88 9.41
N PHE A 220 18.74 -6.81 10.06
CA PHE A 220 19.02 -7.29 11.40
C PHE A 220 19.20 -8.81 11.34
N ARG A 221 20.31 -9.30 11.90
CA ARG A 221 20.63 -10.74 11.98
C ARG A 221 20.77 -11.15 13.43
N ARG A 222 20.74 -12.46 13.69
CA ARG A 222 21.05 -12.97 15.03
C ARG A 222 22.52 -12.63 15.38
N PRO A 223 22.82 -12.31 16.65
CA PRO A 223 24.20 -12.11 17.10
C PRO A 223 25.10 -13.33 16.85
N GLU A 224 24.52 -14.53 16.83
CA GLU A 224 25.24 -15.80 16.62
C GLU A 224 25.76 -15.97 15.17
N ASP A 225 25.23 -15.22 14.19
CA ASP A 225 25.70 -15.24 12.79
C ASP A 225 26.83 -14.21 12.53
N GLY A 226 27.33 -13.55 13.58
CA GLY A 226 28.21 -12.38 13.50
C GLY A 226 29.60 -12.54 14.11
N ASN A 227 30.14 -13.76 14.23
CA ASN A 227 31.51 -13.96 14.70
C ASN A 227 32.36 -14.77 13.71
N HIS A 228 32.92 -14.08 12.71
CA HIS A 228 34.20 -14.50 12.13
C HIS A 228 35.29 -13.67 12.81
N PRO A 229 36.11 -14.25 13.70
CA PRO A 229 37.27 -13.55 14.24
C PRO A 229 38.36 -13.56 13.17
N GLY A 230 38.34 -12.56 12.29
CA GLY A 230 39.46 -12.20 11.45
C GLY A 230 40.40 -11.26 12.20
N ALA A 231 41.20 -11.80 13.11
CA ALA A 231 42.44 -11.17 13.60
C ALA A 231 43.28 -12.24 14.32
N GLY A 232 44.36 -12.65 13.65
CA GLY A 232 45.34 -13.64 14.09
C GLY A 232 46.16 -14.10 12.90
#